data_AF-A0A840BZ99-F1
#
_entry.id   AF-A0A840BZ99-F1
#
_cell.length_a   1.000
_cell.length_b   1.000
_cell.length_c   1.000
_cell.angle_alpha   90.00
_cell.angle_beta   90.00
_cell.angle_gamma   90.00
#
_symmetry.space_group_name_H-M   'P 1'
#
loop_
_entity.id
_entity.type
_entity.pdbx_description
1 polymer ?
#
loop_
_entity_poly.entity_id
_entity_poly.type
_entity_poly.pdbx_seq_one_letter_code
_entity_poly.pdbx_strand_id
1 'polypeptide(L)'
;MPKQHPADAADIAKIAQATHFNVHLRTGPHEKVNRRAKTLAAAIKVADRLGKTAGGRQPMIYAIAADGATVHVPVAMIAQARREAAAAPRRAAGARSGAGQPAKASRPKGRRAEIAESAAKGILPPAPDFSAPTHARFRKKLDAVVEMVKAGDLEGLRAFHINPVSSSPKAIAKYRDLAVIALKAKRGAG
;
A
#
# COMPACT_ATOMS: atom_id res chain seq x y z
N MET A 1 28.27 7.79 -29.43
CA MET A 1 28.04 8.28 -28.06
C MET A 1 26.93 9.33 -28.13
N PRO A 2 25.68 9.08 -27.69
CA PRO A 2 24.67 10.10 -27.77
C PRO A 2 25.02 11.21 -26.75
N LYS A 3 25.21 12.43 -27.27
CA LYS A 3 25.44 13.65 -26.47
C LYS A 3 24.25 13.82 -25.53
N GLN A 4 24.48 13.76 -24.21
CA GLN A 4 23.50 14.19 -23.22
C GLN A 4 23.20 15.67 -23.49
N HIS A 5 21.95 15.99 -23.82
CA HIS A 5 21.54 17.37 -23.98
C HIS A 5 21.42 17.99 -22.58
N PRO A 6 21.79 19.26 -22.36
CA PRO A 6 21.67 19.90 -21.04
C PRO A 6 20.22 19.92 -20.51
N ALA A 7 19.22 19.78 -21.39
CA ALA A 7 17.83 19.58 -21.01
C ALA A 7 17.59 18.26 -20.25
N ASP A 8 18.32 17.19 -20.59
CA ASP A 8 18.20 15.88 -19.92
C ASP A 8 18.63 15.98 -18.45
N ALA A 9 19.65 16.78 -18.13
CA ALA A 9 20.11 16.97 -16.75
C ALA A 9 19.09 17.75 -15.90
N ALA A 10 18.49 18.80 -16.46
CA ALA A 10 17.44 19.57 -15.80
C ALA A 10 16.17 18.74 -15.59
N ASP A 11 15.81 17.90 -16.56
CA ASP A 11 14.67 17.00 -16.47
C ASP A 11 14.93 15.89 -15.43
N ILE A 12 16.14 15.33 -15.36
CA ILE A 12 16.53 14.37 -14.32
C ILE A 12 16.40 14.99 -12.91
N ALA A 13 16.84 16.24 -12.73
CA ALA A 13 16.71 16.93 -11.44
C ALA A 13 15.25 17.16 -11.05
N LYS A 14 14.39 17.53 -12.01
CA LYS A 14 12.94 17.68 -11.78
C LYS A 14 12.25 16.35 -11.51
N ILE A 15 12.67 15.28 -12.18
CA ILE A 15 12.16 13.92 -11.93
C ILE A 15 12.54 13.46 -10.51
N ALA A 16 13.73 13.81 -10.01
CA ALA A 16 14.14 13.50 -8.64
C ALA A 16 13.31 14.25 -7.59
N GLN A 17 12.85 15.46 -7.90
CA GLN A 17 11.95 16.26 -7.06
C GLN A 17 10.46 15.94 -7.28
N ALA A 18 10.14 14.95 -8.11
CA ALA A 18 8.78 14.58 -8.40
C ALA A 18 8.07 14.06 -7.14
N THR A 19 6.88 14.61 -6.89
CA THR A 19 6.05 14.19 -5.75
C THR A 19 5.33 12.87 -6.05
N HIS A 20 5.03 12.63 -7.33
CA HIS A 20 4.40 11.41 -7.81
C HIS A 20 4.62 11.25 -9.31
N PHE A 21 4.26 10.07 -9.80
CA PHE A 21 4.41 9.66 -11.19
C PHE A 21 3.04 9.24 -11.73
N ASN A 22 2.81 9.46 -13.03
CA ASN A 22 1.62 9.01 -13.72
C ASN A 22 2.01 8.14 -14.92
N VAL A 23 1.48 6.94 -14.94
CA VAL A 23 1.64 5.99 -16.04
C VAL A 23 0.44 6.15 -16.96
N HIS A 24 0.71 6.57 -18.19
CA HIS A 24 -0.27 6.78 -19.24
C HIS A 24 -0.11 5.71 -20.31
N LEU A 25 -1.19 4.98 -20.59
CA LEU A 25 -1.24 4.04 -21.70
C LEU A 25 -2.49 4.27 -22.52
N ARG A 26 -2.35 4.50 -23.83
CA ARG A 26 -3.48 4.61 -24.74
C ARG A 26 -3.74 3.25 -25.39
N THR A 27 -4.84 2.60 -24.99
CA THR A 27 -5.26 1.27 -25.47
C THR A 27 -6.04 1.35 -26.78
N GLY A 28 -6.70 2.48 -27.06
CA GLY A 28 -7.45 2.69 -28.30
C GLY A 28 -7.59 4.16 -28.70
N PRO A 29 -8.34 4.46 -29.78
CA PRO A 29 -8.58 5.82 -30.26
C PRO A 29 -9.22 6.72 -29.18
N HIS A 30 -10.14 6.18 -28.39
CA HIS A 30 -10.82 6.92 -27.30
C HIS A 30 -10.52 6.36 -25.91
N GLU A 31 -9.74 5.29 -25.82
CA GLU A 31 -9.50 4.59 -24.56
C GLU A 31 -8.08 4.85 -24.05
N LYS A 32 -8.00 5.33 -22.81
CA LYS A 32 -6.76 5.64 -22.11
C LYS A 32 -6.80 5.15 -20.68
N VAL A 33 -5.69 4.57 -20.24
CA VAL A 33 -5.45 4.11 -18.88
C VAL A 33 -4.45 5.05 -18.23
N ASN A 34 -4.88 5.69 -17.14
CA ASN A 34 -4.02 6.51 -16.29
C ASN A 34 -3.87 5.86 -14.93
N ARG A 35 -2.64 5.64 -14.48
CA ARG A 35 -2.35 5.08 -13.16
C ARG A 35 -1.30 5.91 -12.45
N ARG A 36 -1.69 6.47 -11.30
CA ARG A 36 -0.80 7.23 -10.43
C ARG A 36 0.04 6.30 -9.55
N ALA A 37 1.32 6.63 -9.39
CA ALA A 37 2.27 5.96 -8.52
C ALA A 37 3.03 6.99 -7.68
N LYS A 38 3.37 6.66 -6.43
CA LYS A 38 4.12 7.57 -5.55
C LYS A 38 5.62 7.62 -5.85
N THR A 39 6.16 6.60 -6.52
CA THR A 39 7.59 6.47 -6.80
C THR A 39 7.81 5.96 -8.22
N LEU A 40 8.98 6.24 -8.79
CA LEU A 40 9.36 5.77 -10.12
C LEU A 40 9.34 4.24 -10.20
N ALA A 41 9.88 3.54 -9.21
CA ALA A 41 9.85 2.07 -9.16
C ALA A 41 8.43 1.50 -9.15
N ALA A 42 7.49 2.15 -8.45
CA ALA A 42 6.09 1.74 -8.47
C ALA A 42 5.44 2.02 -9.83
N ALA A 43 5.77 3.15 -10.47
CA ALA A 43 5.31 3.49 -11.81
C ALA A 43 5.80 2.45 -12.84
N ILE A 44 7.06 2.02 -12.73
CA ILE A 44 7.64 0.98 -13.59
C ILE A 44 6.90 -0.35 -13.42
N LYS A 45 6.63 -0.79 -12.19
CA LYS A 45 5.84 -2.01 -11.95
C LYS A 45 4.43 -1.94 -12.52
N VAL A 46 3.80 -0.77 -12.46
CA VAL A 46 2.48 -0.55 -13.06
C VAL A 46 2.57 -0.59 -14.58
N ALA A 47 3.59 0.03 -15.18
CA ALA A 47 3.87 -0.06 -16.61
C ALA A 47 4.11 -1.50 -17.07
N ASP A 48 4.90 -2.27 -16.31
CA ASP A 48 5.16 -3.68 -16.60
C ASP A 48 3.89 -4.54 -16.53
N ARG A 49 3.02 -4.26 -15.55
CA ARG A 49 1.72 -4.96 -15.42
C ARG A 49 0.75 -4.59 -16.53
N LEU A 50 0.76 -3.35 -17.00
CA LEU A 50 -0.05 -2.91 -18.13
C LEU A 50 0.42 -3.54 -19.44
N GLY A 51 1.71 -3.84 -19.55
CA GLY A 51 2.29 -4.48 -20.72
C GLY A 51 2.19 -3.62 -21.98
N LYS A 52 2.36 -4.26 -23.14
CA LYS A 52 2.12 -3.62 -24.44
C LYS A 52 0.65 -3.78 -24.81
N THR A 53 0.07 -2.78 -25.46
CA THR A 53 -1.26 -2.94 -26.06
C THR A 53 -1.19 -3.87 -27.27
N ALA A 54 -2.35 -4.36 -27.74
CA ALA A 54 -2.43 -5.16 -28.97
C ALA A 54 -1.82 -4.45 -30.19
N GLY A 55 -1.80 -3.11 -30.19
CA GLY A 55 -1.15 -2.27 -31.21
C GLY A 55 0.33 -1.94 -30.94
N GLY A 56 0.99 -2.65 -30.01
CA GLY A 56 2.43 -2.48 -29.71
C GLY A 56 2.79 -1.21 -28.93
N ARG A 57 1.82 -0.40 -28.51
CA ARG A 57 2.08 0.85 -27.77
C ARG A 57 2.49 0.54 -26.34
N GLN A 58 3.52 1.25 -25.87
CA GLN A 58 4.04 1.12 -24.52
C GLN A 58 3.48 2.20 -23.59
N PRO A 59 3.32 1.88 -22.29
CA PRO A 59 2.99 2.87 -21.27
C PRO A 59 4.10 3.90 -21.13
N MET A 60 3.72 5.18 -21.19
CA MET A 60 4.60 6.32 -20.95
C MET A 60 4.51 6.71 -19.47
N ILE A 61 5.66 7.00 -18.86
CA ILE A 61 5.72 7.45 -17.46
C ILE A 61 6.02 8.94 -17.44
N TYR A 62 5.21 9.69 -16.70
CA TYR A 62 5.41 11.11 -16.44
C TYR A 62 5.70 11.33 -14.97
N ALA A 63 6.72 12.12 -14.65
CA ALA A 63 7.01 12.61 -13.33
C ALA A 63 6.25 13.92 -13.10
N ILE A 64 5.66 14.09 -11.91
CA ILE A 64 4.87 15.27 -11.55
C ILE A 64 5.53 15.92 -10.34
N ALA A 65 6.13 17.09 -10.57
CA ALA A 65 6.77 17.88 -9.53
C ALA A 65 5.74 18.60 -8.65
N ALA A 66 6.20 19.17 -7.53
CA ALA A 66 5.34 19.81 -6.53
C ALA A 66 4.63 21.06 -7.07
N ASP A 67 5.25 21.73 -8.03
CA ASP A 67 4.73 22.86 -8.81
C ASP A 67 3.70 22.43 -9.89
N GLY A 68 3.43 21.14 -10.03
CA GLY A 68 2.54 20.58 -11.05
C GLY A 68 3.20 20.38 -12.41
N ALA A 69 4.50 20.65 -12.56
CA ALA A 69 5.21 20.41 -13.81
C ALA A 69 5.25 18.91 -14.12
N THR A 70 4.79 18.56 -15.32
CA THR A 70 4.83 17.18 -15.84
C THR A 70 6.06 17.02 -16.73
N VAL A 71 6.99 16.16 -16.32
CA VAL A 71 8.21 15.85 -17.08
C VAL A 71 8.12 14.40 -17.56
N HIS A 72 8.39 14.16 -18.84
CA HIS A 72 8.43 12.80 -19.37
C HIS A 72 9.66 12.07 -18.83
N VAL A 73 9.49 10.86 -18.30
CA VAL A 73 10.61 10.07 -17.81
C VAL A 73 11.25 9.32 -18.99
N PRO A 74 12.52 9.60 -19.35
CA PRO A 74 13.17 8.96 -20.48
C PRO A 74 13.31 7.45 -20.29
N VAL A 75 13.23 6.70 -21.40
CA VAL A 75 13.37 5.23 -21.40
C VAL A 75 14.72 4.79 -20.80
N ALA A 76 15.79 5.57 -21.01
CA ALA A 76 17.10 5.31 -20.41
C ALA A 76 17.05 5.35 -18.87
N MET A 77 16.32 6.30 -18.29
CA MET A 77 16.14 6.42 -16.84
C MET A 77 15.24 5.29 -16.29
N ILE A 78 14.24 4.85 -17.06
CA ILE A 78 13.44 3.66 -16.72
C ILE A 78 14.32 2.41 -16.72
N ALA A 79 15.16 2.23 -17.72
CA ALA A 79 16.09 1.10 -17.81
C ALA A 79 17.14 1.13 -16.69
N GLN A 80 17.67 2.32 -16.36
CA GLN A 80 18.56 2.51 -15.23
C GLN A 80 17.85 2.21 -13.91
N ALA A 81 16.65 2.73 -13.67
CA ALA A 81 15.88 2.44 -12.46
C ALA A 81 15.50 0.95 -12.34
N ARG A 82 15.31 0.24 -13.46
CA ARG A 82 15.15 -1.23 -13.47
C ARG A 82 16.45 -1.93 -13.10
N ARG A 83 17.58 -1.49 -13.66
CA ARG A 83 18.91 -2.01 -13.31
C ARG A 83 19.24 -1.72 -11.86
N GLU A 84 18.97 -0.54 -11.34
CA GLU A 84 19.15 -0.17 -9.94
C GLU A 84 18.19 -0.93 -9.04
N ALA A 85 16.94 -1.20 -9.45
CA ALA A 85 16.03 -2.05 -8.68
C ALA A 85 16.48 -3.53 -8.66
N ALA A 86 17.15 -3.99 -9.72
CA ALA A 86 17.69 -5.36 -9.83
C ALA A 86 19.09 -5.51 -9.22
N ALA A 87 19.92 -4.47 -9.29
CA ALA A 87 21.29 -4.39 -8.82
C ALA A 87 21.40 -3.74 -7.45
N ALA A 88 20.33 -3.14 -6.92
CA ALA A 88 20.23 -2.81 -5.51
C ALA A 88 20.48 -4.11 -4.75
N PRO A 89 21.63 -4.26 -4.09
CA PRO A 89 21.83 -5.40 -3.24
C PRO A 89 20.72 -5.35 -2.18
N ARG A 90 20.43 -6.51 -1.61
CA ARG A 90 19.78 -6.66 -0.30
C ARG A 90 20.56 -5.96 0.86
N ARG A 91 21.30 -4.88 0.58
CA ARG A 91 22.12 -4.05 1.47
C ARG A 91 21.72 -2.58 1.34
N ALA A 92 20.54 -2.25 1.85
CA ALA A 92 20.21 -0.94 2.44
C ALA A 92 18.91 -1.06 3.25
N ALA A 93 18.85 -2.09 4.11
CA ALA A 93 17.97 -2.10 5.28
C ALA A 93 18.70 -1.53 6.52
N GLY A 94 19.80 -0.81 6.33
CA GLY A 94 20.55 -0.17 7.39
C GLY A 94 21.18 1.13 6.88
N ALA A 95 21.16 2.15 7.74
CA ALA A 95 21.76 3.47 7.55
C ALA A 95 20.99 4.44 6.62
N ARG A 96 19.98 5.11 7.19
CA ARG A 96 20.00 6.57 7.40
C ARG A 96 18.79 6.98 8.23
N SER A 97 19.04 7.27 9.51
CA SER A 97 18.55 8.45 10.23
C SER A 97 19.14 8.40 11.65
N GLY A 98 20.33 8.96 11.78
CA GLY A 98 20.91 9.36 13.07
C GLY A 98 21.00 10.88 13.10
N ALA A 99 20.11 11.50 13.88
CA ALA A 99 20.29 12.76 14.60
C ALA A 99 19.16 12.81 15.65
N GLY A 100 19.52 12.88 16.94
CA GLY A 100 18.68 12.61 18.13
C GLY A 100 17.43 13.50 18.30
N GLN A 101 16.46 13.25 19.17
CA GLN A 101 16.34 12.62 20.51
C GLN A 101 14.83 12.29 20.77
N PRO A 102 14.37 11.79 21.95
CA PRO A 102 14.91 10.81 22.89
C PRO A 102 13.94 9.60 23.10
N ALA A 103 14.35 8.67 23.95
CA ALA A 103 13.73 7.39 24.32
C ALA A 103 12.18 7.30 24.32
N LYS A 104 11.63 6.29 23.61
CA LYS A 104 10.51 5.44 24.09
C LYS A 104 10.24 4.24 23.16
N ALA A 105 10.31 3.06 23.77
CA ALA A 105 9.77 1.75 23.38
C ALA A 105 10.15 1.12 22.02
N SER A 106 10.70 -0.08 22.12
CA SER A 106 10.99 -1.04 21.04
C SER A 106 9.83 -1.17 20.05
N ARG A 107 10.12 -1.00 18.75
CA ARG A 107 9.17 -1.26 17.66
C ARG A 107 9.01 -2.77 17.51
N PRO A 108 7.82 -3.37 17.71
CA PRO A 108 7.69 -4.81 17.62
C PRO A 108 7.67 -5.26 16.16
N LYS A 109 8.47 -6.30 15.88
CA LYS A 109 8.40 -7.10 14.66
C LYS A 109 6.99 -7.69 14.56
N GLY A 110 6.23 -7.30 13.54
CA GLY A 110 5.13 -8.13 13.05
C GLY A 110 3.89 -8.24 13.95
N ARG A 111 3.29 -7.11 14.36
CA ARG A 111 1.94 -7.06 14.99
C ARG A 111 0.90 -8.00 14.35
N ARG A 112 1.02 -8.33 13.05
CA ARG A 112 0.07 -9.22 12.35
C ARG A 112 0.20 -10.71 12.67
N ALA A 113 1.42 -11.20 12.94
CA ALA A 113 1.65 -12.62 13.27
C ALA A 113 1.30 -12.86 14.74
N GLU A 114 1.72 -11.96 15.62
CA GLU A 114 1.41 -11.99 17.05
C GLU A 114 -0.11 -11.95 17.32
N ILE A 115 -0.87 -11.14 16.56
CA ILE A 115 -2.34 -11.08 16.68
C ILE A 115 -3.01 -12.38 16.21
N ALA A 116 -2.48 -13.04 15.17
CA ALA A 116 -3.04 -14.30 14.68
C ALA A 116 -2.73 -15.47 15.62
N GLU A 117 -1.53 -15.52 16.19
CA GLU A 117 -1.15 -16.51 17.20
C GLU A 117 -1.90 -16.30 18.52
N SER A 118 -2.14 -15.05 18.91
CA SER A 118 -2.95 -14.72 20.09
C SER A 118 -4.41 -15.15 19.90
N ALA A 119 -4.99 -14.90 18.71
CA ALA A 119 -6.33 -15.36 18.38
C ALA A 119 -6.44 -16.90 18.40
N ALA A 120 -5.41 -17.62 17.93
CA ALA A 120 -5.38 -19.09 18.00
C ALA A 120 -5.32 -19.62 19.45
N LYS A 121 -4.76 -18.85 20.38
CA LYS A 121 -4.70 -19.15 21.82
C LYS A 121 -5.97 -18.70 22.59
N GLY A 122 -7.01 -18.24 21.89
CA GLY A 122 -8.25 -17.75 22.51
C GLY A 122 -8.17 -16.33 23.08
N ILE A 123 -7.07 -15.62 22.83
CA ILE A 123 -6.90 -14.21 23.22
C ILE A 123 -7.56 -13.34 22.15
N LEU A 124 -8.56 -12.56 22.56
CA LEU A 124 -9.28 -11.65 21.68
C LEU A 124 -8.33 -10.65 21.02
N PRO A 125 -8.35 -10.49 19.69
CA PRO A 125 -7.50 -9.52 19.01
C PRO A 125 -7.81 -8.09 19.50
N PRO A 126 -6.82 -7.20 19.62
CA PRO A 126 -7.09 -5.81 19.94
C PRO A 126 -7.93 -5.17 18.84
N ALA A 127 -8.94 -4.39 19.21
CA ALA A 127 -9.82 -3.71 18.26
C ALA A 127 -9.00 -2.81 17.32
N PRO A 128 -9.26 -2.85 15.99
CA PRO A 128 -8.56 -1.98 15.05
C PRO A 128 -8.90 -0.52 15.33
N ASP A 129 -7.87 0.32 15.44
CA ASP A 129 -8.03 1.75 15.71
C ASP A 129 -8.54 2.50 14.47
N PHE A 130 -9.74 3.07 14.58
CA PHE A 130 -10.38 3.92 13.57
C PHE A 130 -10.53 5.39 14.04
N SER A 131 -9.65 5.86 14.94
CA SER A 131 -9.66 7.21 15.51
C SER A 131 -9.40 8.34 14.50
N ALA A 132 -8.95 8.02 13.29
CA ALA A 132 -8.81 9.01 12.22
C ALA A 132 -10.20 9.53 11.75
N PRO A 133 -10.36 10.84 11.48
CA PRO A 133 -11.64 11.43 11.04
C PRO A 133 -12.14 10.87 9.71
N THR A 134 -11.22 10.43 8.84
CA THR A 134 -11.52 9.75 7.57
C THR A 134 -12.26 8.41 7.73
N HIS A 135 -12.28 7.85 8.94
CA HIS A 135 -12.94 6.59 9.26
C HIS A 135 -14.20 6.75 10.12
N ALA A 136 -14.65 7.98 10.38
CA ALA A 136 -15.79 8.27 11.25
C ALA A 136 -17.06 7.47 10.88
N ARG A 137 -17.34 7.29 9.58
CA ARG A 137 -18.51 6.53 9.09
C ARG A 137 -18.43 5.02 9.41
N PHE A 138 -17.24 4.49 9.68
CA PHE A 138 -17.01 3.07 9.97
C PHE A 138 -16.89 2.77 11.47
N ARG A 139 -16.79 3.78 12.34
CA ARG A 139 -16.72 3.60 13.81
C ARG A 139 -17.96 2.90 14.36
N LYS A 140 -19.16 3.37 14.00
CA LYS A 140 -20.43 2.72 14.41
C LYS A 140 -20.49 1.22 14.05
N LYS A 141 -19.93 0.85 12.89
CA LYS A 141 -19.86 -0.56 12.46
C LYS A 141 -18.81 -1.35 13.24
N LEU A 142 -17.68 -0.71 13.55
CA LEU A 142 -16.67 -1.31 14.42
C LEU A 142 -17.23 -1.55 15.82
N ASP A 143 -17.87 -0.55 16.41
CA ASP A 143 -18.41 -0.62 17.78
C ASP A 143 -19.42 -1.76 17.89
N ALA A 144 -20.34 -1.90 16.92
CA ALA A 144 -21.27 -3.02 16.85
C ALA A 144 -20.56 -4.39 16.79
N VAL A 145 -19.47 -4.51 16.00
CA VAL A 145 -18.69 -5.76 15.94
C VAL A 145 -17.96 -6.00 17.27
N VAL A 146 -17.38 -4.97 17.89
CA VAL A 146 -16.70 -5.09 19.19
C VAL A 146 -17.68 -5.51 20.29
N GLU A 147 -18.90 -5.00 20.29
CA GLU A 147 -19.96 -5.42 21.21
C GLU A 147 -20.34 -6.90 21.00
N MET A 148 -20.56 -7.34 19.76
CA MET A 148 -20.82 -8.76 19.46
C MET A 148 -19.67 -9.68 19.89
N VAL A 149 -18.42 -9.22 19.71
CA VAL A 149 -17.23 -9.94 20.16
C VAL A 149 -17.18 -10.06 21.69
N LYS A 150 -17.52 -8.99 22.42
CA LYS A 150 -17.62 -9.00 23.89
C LYS A 150 -18.76 -9.89 24.39
N ALA A 151 -19.90 -9.86 23.72
CA ALA A 151 -21.06 -10.71 24.01
C ALA A 151 -20.80 -12.19 23.66
N GLY A 152 -19.75 -12.48 22.88
CA GLY A 152 -19.45 -13.83 22.42
C GLY A 152 -20.46 -14.36 21.40
N ASP A 153 -21.15 -13.46 20.69
CA ASP A 153 -22.18 -13.79 19.71
C ASP A 153 -21.54 -14.26 18.40
N LEU A 154 -21.26 -15.56 18.32
CA LEU A 154 -20.65 -16.20 17.16
C LEU A 154 -21.55 -16.17 15.91
N GLU A 155 -22.87 -16.24 16.09
CA GLU A 155 -23.82 -16.27 14.97
C GLU A 155 -24.01 -14.86 14.42
N GLY A 156 -24.20 -13.87 15.29
CA GLY A 156 -24.26 -12.46 14.92
C GLY A 156 -22.99 -12.00 14.20
N LEU A 157 -21.81 -12.41 14.69
CA LEU A 157 -20.55 -12.11 14.00
C LEU A 157 -20.45 -12.73 12.61
N ARG A 158 -20.96 -13.94 12.38
CA ARG A 158 -20.95 -14.55 11.03
C ARG A 158 -22.01 -13.94 10.11
N ALA A 159 -23.18 -13.63 10.64
CA ALA A 159 -24.28 -13.01 9.93
C ALA A 159 -23.98 -11.54 9.56
N PHE A 160 -23.09 -10.88 10.29
CA PHE A 160 -22.69 -9.49 10.01
C PHE A 160 -21.88 -9.40 8.71
N HIS A 161 -22.58 -9.16 7.61
CA HIS A 161 -22.01 -9.00 6.29
C HIS A 161 -21.34 -7.63 6.13
N ILE A 162 -20.04 -7.62 5.84
CA ILE A 162 -19.27 -6.41 5.58
C ILE A 162 -18.74 -6.47 4.16
N ASN A 163 -19.17 -5.55 3.29
CA ASN A 163 -18.68 -5.48 1.92
C ASN A 163 -17.24 -4.92 1.88
N PRO A 164 -16.21 -5.72 1.51
CA PRO A 164 -14.80 -5.36 1.65
C PRO A 164 -14.29 -4.50 0.46
N VAL A 165 -14.99 -3.43 0.13
CA VAL A 165 -14.64 -2.55 -1.02
C VAL A 165 -13.44 -1.64 -0.76
N SER A 166 -13.21 -1.25 0.50
CA SER A 166 -12.15 -0.31 0.88
C SER A 166 -11.35 -0.79 2.09
N SER A 167 -10.25 -0.10 2.43
CA SER A 167 -9.34 -0.50 3.50
C SER A 167 -10.02 -0.63 4.86
N SER A 168 -11.01 0.21 5.18
CA SER A 168 -11.72 0.17 6.47
C SER A 168 -12.66 -1.03 6.61
N PRO A 169 -13.60 -1.30 5.69
CA PRO A 169 -14.40 -2.53 5.70
C PRO A 169 -13.54 -3.82 5.69
N LYS A 170 -12.42 -3.83 4.95
CA LYS A 170 -11.47 -4.97 4.96
C LYS A 170 -10.89 -5.22 6.36
N ALA A 171 -10.55 -4.17 7.10
CA ALA A 171 -10.01 -4.30 8.44
C ALA A 171 -11.07 -4.78 9.46
N ILE A 172 -12.32 -4.32 9.34
CA ILE A 172 -13.42 -4.79 10.20
C ILE A 172 -13.75 -6.27 9.91
N ALA A 173 -13.82 -6.67 8.63
CA ALA A 173 -14.03 -8.07 8.24
C ALA A 173 -12.92 -8.97 8.81
N LYS A 174 -11.66 -8.54 8.71
CA LYS A 174 -10.53 -9.28 9.28
C LYS A 174 -10.62 -9.41 10.81
N TYR A 175 -11.04 -8.35 11.51
CA TYR A 175 -11.22 -8.37 12.96
C TYR A 175 -12.33 -9.36 13.38
N ARG A 176 -13.47 -9.33 12.68
CA ARG A 176 -14.57 -10.28 12.85
C ARG A 176 -14.11 -11.73 12.68
N ASP A 177 -13.39 -12.03 11.60
CA ASP A 177 -12.91 -13.38 11.31
C ASP A 177 -11.95 -13.90 12.40
N LEU A 178 -11.03 -13.05 12.86
CA LEU A 178 -10.12 -13.37 13.97
C LEU A 178 -10.86 -13.56 15.29
N ALA A 179 -11.87 -12.74 15.58
CA ALA A 179 -12.66 -12.88 16.79
C ALA A 179 -13.52 -14.16 16.80
N VAL A 180 -14.06 -14.56 15.65
CA VAL A 180 -14.76 -15.84 15.49
C VAL A 180 -13.81 -17.01 15.74
N ILE A 181 -12.57 -16.96 15.24
CA ILE A 181 -11.55 -17.99 15.51
C ILE A 181 -11.23 -18.05 17.01
N ALA A 182 -10.98 -16.90 17.64
CA ALA A 182 -10.66 -16.83 19.07
C ALA A 182 -11.80 -17.32 19.97
N LEU A 183 -13.04 -16.93 19.68
CA LEU A 183 -14.22 -17.37 20.42
C LEU A 183 -14.51 -18.87 20.22
N LYS A 184 -14.29 -19.40 19.00
CA LYS A 184 -14.35 -20.85 18.75
C LYS A 184 -13.30 -21.61 19.56
N ALA A 185 -12.04 -21.14 19.54
CA ALA A 185 -10.95 -21.74 20.30
C ALA A 185 -11.24 -21.73 21.80
N LYS A 186 -11.77 -20.62 22.33
CA LYS A 186 -12.17 -20.49 23.74
C LYS A 186 -13.34 -21.42 24.13
N ARG A 187 -14.30 -21.67 23.23
CA ARG A 187 -15.43 -22.58 23.48
C ARG A 187 -15.12 -24.06 23.27
N GLY A 188 -14.10 -24.39 22.47
CA GLY A 188 -13.67 -25.78 22.23
C GLY A 188 -12.51 -26.24 23.12
N ALA A 189 -11.89 -25.33 23.87
CA ALA A 189 -10.81 -25.62 24.82
C ALA A 189 -11.29 -25.65 26.29
N GLY A 190 -12.61 -25.70 26.52
CA GLY A 190 -13.25 -25.95 27.81
C GLY A 190 -14.24 -27.09 27.66
#